data_AF-A0A2E7BRU4-F1
#
_entry.id   AF-A0A2E7BRU4-F1
#
_cell.length_a   1.000
_cell.length_b   1.000
_cell.length_c   1.000
_cell.angle_alpha   90.00
_cell.angle_beta   90.00
_cell.angle_gamma   90.00
#
_symmetry.space_group_name_H-M   'P 1'
#
loop_
_entity.id
_entity.type
_entity.pdbx_description
1 polymer ?
#
loop_
_entity_poly.entity_id
_entity_poly.type
_entity_poly.pdbx_seq_one_letter_code
_entity_poly.pdbx_strand_id
1 'polypeptide(L)'
;SKEIRDLMAYLRLWANPASDPDLLRIANRPRRGLGAKAIEKIQAAAGDQALLPWLKEHGDSLDTRVKKGVRRLLEDLGEPPQTALEGLERVLETMGYLDFIAAEDAERFEGRQASMEVLIDGADQELALFLEQWGLAATGDKSRGQGLRLATCHAAKGLEFDVVILPGWEEGLFPMIRDGGDPHDQLEEERRLAYVGLTRARHRLVVTWAKRRMLRGQWQDSRPSRFLRDAGLVEAPVRAQAPVHRRAPQVDLDEILDQEGGAYAPGFRVDHEVFGEGLVLAVRGMGPTASIQVRFDSGDKKTIRANFLKPLGYPD
;
A
#
# COMPACT_ATOMS: atom_id res chain seq x y z
N SER A 1 9.74 -0.40 14.34
CA SER A 1 10.17 0.90 13.77
C SER A 1 10.39 1.95 14.87
N LYS A 2 11.01 3.11 14.57
CA LYS A 2 11.08 4.25 15.51
C LYS A 2 9.69 4.81 15.80
N GLU A 3 8.86 4.89 14.77
CA GLU A 3 7.50 5.46 14.78
C GLU A 3 6.56 4.60 15.62
N ILE A 4 6.56 3.29 15.40
CA ILE A 4 5.81 2.33 16.23
C ILE A 4 6.14 2.47 17.71
N ARG A 5 7.42 2.65 18.05
CA ARG A 5 7.80 2.84 19.45
C ARG A 5 7.31 4.15 20.03
N ASP A 6 7.19 5.21 19.22
CA ASP A 6 6.62 6.48 19.66
C ASP A 6 5.11 6.36 19.85
N LEU A 7 4.39 5.79 18.87
CA LEU A 7 2.95 5.55 18.98
C LEU A 7 2.61 4.68 20.19
N MET A 8 3.36 3.59 20.40
CA MET A 8 3.20 2.74 21.58
C MET A 8 3.55 3.47 22.89
N ALA A 9 4.46 4.45 22.86
CA ALA A 9 4.75 5.25 24.06
C ALA A 9 3.61 6.23 24.39
N TYR A 10 2.94 6.82 23.39
CA TYR A 10 1.70 7.57 23.63
C TYR A 10 0.63 6.69 24.29
N LEU A 11 0.36 5.52 23.69
CA LEU A 11 -0.63 4.57 24.22
C LEU A 11 -0.29 4.11 25.65
N ARG A 12 0.97 3.73 25.91
CA ARG A 12 1.42 3.34 27.26
C ARG A 12 1.36 4.49 28.25
N LEU A 13 1.65 5.72 27.84
CA LEU A 13 1.59 6.87 28.73
C LEU A 13 0.15 7.21 29.14
N TRP A 14 -0.82 7.04 28.24
CA TRP A 14 -2.24 7.16 28.60
C TRP A 14 -2.68 6.08 29.60
N ALA A 15 -2.21 4.84 29.42
CA ALA A 15 -2.51 3.74 30.34
C ALA A 15 -1.75 3.85 31.67
N ASN A 16 -0.53 4.38 31.66
CA ASN A 16 0.32 4.60 32.82
C ASN A 16 0.95 5.99 32.80
N PRO A 17 0.26 7.01 33.39
CA PRO A 17 0.77 8.37 33.46
C PRO A 17 2.09 8.51 34.21
N ALA A 18 2.51 7.53 35.02
CA ALA A 18 3.78 7.55 35.74
C ALA A 18 4.98 7.07 34.91
N SER A 19 4.80 6.72 33.63
CA SER A 19 5.88 6.23 32.76
C SER A 19 6.77 7.35 32.23
N ASP A 20 7.78 7.74 33.01
CA ASP A 20 8.78 8.71 32.57
C ASP A 20 9.50 8.30 31.27
N PRO A 21 9.89 7.03 31.05
CA PRO A 21 10.53 6.63 29.78
C PRO A 21 9.65 6.89 28.56
N ASP A 22 8.34 6.66 28.66
CA ASP A 22 7.40 6.90 27.56
C ASP A 22 7.19 8.40 27.35
N LEU A 23 7.04 9.17 28.43
CA LEU A 23 6.93 10.62 28.36
C LEU A 23 8.19 11.25 27.72
N LEU A 24 9.38 10.89 28.17
CA LEU A 24 10.64 11.42 27.64
C LEU A 24 10.83 11.10 26.16
N ARG A 25 10.31 9.95 25.71
CA ARG A 25 10.34 9.57 24.29
C ARG A 25 9.48 10.47 23.42
N ILE A 26 8.29 10.83 23.88
CA ILE A 26 7.25 11.49 23.07
C ILE A 26 7.13 12.99 23.33
N ALA A 27 7.72 13.51 24.40
CA ALA A 27 7.60 14.91 24.85
C ALA A 27 7.84 15.94 23.73
N ASN A 28 8.76 15.65 22.81
CA ASN A 28 9.08 16.53 21.68
C ASN A 28 8.91 15.85 20.30
N ARG A 29 8.05 14.84 20.21
CA ARG A 29 7.70 14.15 18.95
C ARG A 29 6.17 14.05 18.82
N PRO A 30 5.47 15.01 18.17
CA PRO A 30 5.99 16.11 17.34
C PRO A 30 6.68 17.25 18.10
N ARG A 31 7.37 18.15 17.37
CA ARG A 31 8.17 19.22 17.99
C ARG A 31 7.30 20.20 18.79
N ARG A 32 7.55 20.31 20.08
CA ARG A 32 6.87 21.22 21.03
C ARG A 32 7.81 22.24 21.69
N GLY A 33 9.09 22.19 21.34
CA GLY A 33 10.12 23.04 21.95
C GLY A 33 10.68 22.48 23.26
N LEU A 34 10.35 21.23 23.60
CA LEU A 34 10.84 20.51 24.77
C LEU A 34 12.14 19.75 24.44
N GLY A 35 13.19 20.49 24.08
CA GLY A 35 14.51 19.91 23.81
C GLY A 35 15.24 19.44 25.08
N ALA A 36 16.43 18.84 24.93
CA ALA A 36 17.21 18.25 26.04
C ALA A 36 17.33 19.16 27.28
N LYS A 37 17.72 20.43 27.10
CA LYS A 37 17.84 21.39 28.21
C LYS A 37 16.50 21.68 28.92
N ALA A 38 15.39 21.66 28.20
CA ALA A 38 14.07 21.85 28.81
C ALA A 38 13.68 20.62 29.62
N ILE A 39 13.96 19.43 29.10
CA ILE A 39 13.74 18.16 29.78
C ILE A 39 14.58 18.07 31.06
N GLU A 40 15.87 18.39 31.01
CA GLU A 40 16.75 18.40 32.18
C GLU A 40 16.21 19.32 33.29
N LYS A 41 15.72 20.52 32.92
CA LYS A 41 15.09 21.43 33.88
C LYS A 41 13.81 20.86 34.49
N ILE A 42 12.96 20.23 33.69
CA ILE A 42 11.71 19.61 34.18
C ILE A 42 12.06 18.48 35.15
N GLN A 43 13.01 17.61 34.81
CA GLN A 43 13.44 16.52 35.67
C GLN A 43 14.04 17.03 36.98
N ALA A 44 14.90 18.06 36.92
CA ALA A 44 15.47 18.67 38.12
C ALA A 44 14.41 19.31 39.03
N ALA A 45 13.35 19.90 38.46
CA ALA A 45 12.26 20.51 39.21
C ALA A 45 11.30 19.48 39.81
N ALA A 46 11.04 18.37 39.10
CA ALA A 46 10.18 17.28 39.57
C ALA A 46 10.85 16.41 40.66
N GLY A 47 12.19 16.30 40.64
CA GLY A 47 12.92 15.45 41.58
C GLY A 47 12.57 13.97 41.39
N ASP A 48 12.13 13.32 42.47
CA ASP A 48 11.75 11.91 42.48
C ASP A 48 10.28 11.66 42.05
N GLN A 49 9.52 12.71 41.76
CA GLN A 49 8.14 12.57 41.33
C GLN A 49 8.05 12.20 39.83
N ALA A 50 7.05 11.39 39.49
CA ALA A 50 6.76 11.08 38.09
C ALA A 50 6.42 12.35 37.31
N LEU A 51 6.99 12.48 36.12
CA LEU A 51 7.05 13.75 35.41
C LEU A 51 5.69 14.23 34.92
N LEU A 52 4.84 13.36 34.35
CA LEU A 52 3.55 13.80 33.80
C LEU A 52 2.57 14.26 34.90
N PRO A 53 2.37 13.53 36.02
CA PRO A 53 1.60 14.05 37.16
C PRO A 53 2.14 15.38 37.68
N TRP A 54 3.47 15.48 37.85
CA TRP A 54 4.09 16.72 38.30
C TRP A 54 3.82 17.88 37.33
N LEU A 55 3.92 17.66 36.02
CA LEU A 55 3.64 18.66 34.99
C LEU A 55 2.18 19.10 34.97
N LYS A 56 1.22 18.21 35.27
CA LYS A 56 -0.20 18.57 35.37
C LYS A 56 -0.46 19.56 36.52
N GLU A 57 0.25 19.41 37.63
CA GLU A 57 0.09 20.25 38.82
C GLU A 57 0.95 21.54 38.76
N HIS A 58 2.20 21.42 38.33
CA HIS A 58 3.20 22.47 38.44
C HIS A 58 3.61 23.08 37.09
N GLY A 59 3.12 22.57 35.96
CA GLY A 59 3.55 22.99 34.62
C GLY A 59 3.37 24.49 34.35
N ASP A 60 2.39 25.13 35.00
CA ASP A 60 2.16 26.57 34.89
C ASP A 60 3.19 27.44 35.64
N SER A 61 3.99 26.86 36.54
CA SER A 61 5.05 27.55 37.29
C SER A 61 6.40 27.58 36.57
N LEU A 62 6.54 26.84 35.47
CA LEU A 62 7.77 26.77 34.67
C LEU A 62 8.06 28.07 33.90
N ASP A 63 9.32 28.25 33.48
CA ASP A 63 9.73 29.37 32.65
C ASP A 63 8.92 29.44 31.33
N THR A 64 8.65 30.66 30.83
CA THR A 64 7.70 30.92 29.74
C THR A 64 7.95 30.07 28.49
N ARG A 65 9.21 29.74 28.19
CA ARG A 65 9.58 28.96 27.01
C ARG A 65 9.23 27.49 27.19
N VAL A 66 9.54 26.92 28.35
CA VAL A 66 9.21 25.52 28.68
C VAL A 66 7.71 25.37 28.88
N LYS A 67 7.07 26.32 29.58
CA LYS A 67 5.64 26.36 29.85
C LYS A 67 4.78 26.22 28.59
N LYS A 68 5.12 26.93 27.51
CA LYS A 68 4.38 26.83 26.24
C LYS A 68 4.42 25.41 25.65
N GLY A 69 5.58 24.76 25.69
CA GLY A 69 5.73 23.39 25.19
C GLY A 69 5.01 22.37 26.06
N VAL A 70 5.06 22.54 27.38
CA VAL A 70 4.34 21.70 28.35
C VAL A 70 2.83 21.84 28.17
N ARG A 71 2.31 23.06 28.05
CA ARG A 71 0.88 23.29 27.84
C ARG A 71 0.39 22.58 26.58
N ARG A 72 1.11 22.73 25.45
CA ARG A 72 0.78 22.02 24.22
C ARG A 72 0.83 20.50 24.38
N LEU A 73 1.81 19.97 25.11
CA LEU A 73 1.90 18.54 25.39
C LEU A 73 0.69 18.04 26.20
N LEU A 74 0.28 18.77 27.24
CA LEU A 74 -0.87 18.40 28.07
C LEU A 74 -2.19 18.52 27.32
N GLU A 75 -2.34 19.55 26.49
CA GLU A 75 -3.49 19.72 25.58
C GLU A 75 -3.57 18.56 24.57
N ASP A 76 -2.45 18.21 23.94
CA ASP A 76 -2.37 17.10 22.98
C ASP A 76 -2.72 15.76 23.66
N LEU A 77 -2.18 15.49 24.85
CA LEU A 77 -2.46 14.25 25.57
C LEU A 77 -3.93 14.17 25.98
N GLY A 78 -4.50 15.24 26.53
CA GLY A 78 -5.90 15.29 26.96
C GLY A 78 -6.28 14.12 27.89
N GLU A 79 -7.56 13.74 27.83
CA GLU A 79 -8.06 12.54 28.52
C GLU A 79 -7.63 11.25 27.81
N PRO A 80 -7.36 10.16 28.54
CA PRO A 80 -7.03 8.87 27.96
C PRO A 80 -8.13 8.41 26.96
N PRO A 81 -7.75 7.93 25.77
CA PRO A 81 -8.71 7.38 24.81
C PRO A 81 -9.29 6.05 25.30
N GLN A 82 -10.51 5.72 24.88
CA GLN A 82 -11.15 4.44 25.25
C GLN A 82 -10.54 3.27 24.48
N THR A 83 -10.27 3.48 23.19
CA THR A 83 -9.68 2.47 22.30
C THR A 83 -8.28 2.87 21.88
N ALA A 84 -7.47 1.88 21.50
CA ALA A 84 -6.15 2.16 20.93
C ALA A 84 -6.27 2.91 19.61
N LEU A 85 -7.29 2.61 18.79
CA LEU A 85 -7.56 3.30 17.53
C LEU A 85 -7.78 4.80 17.74
N GLU A 86 -8.65 5.19 18.68
CA GLU A 86 -8.89 6.61 18.99
C GLU A 86 -7.60 7.32 19.42
N GLY A 87 -6.77 6.65 20.22
CA GLY A 87 -5.47 7.17 20.62
C GLY A 87 -4.50 7.35 19.45
N LEU A 88 -4.44 6.37 18.55
CA LEU A 88 -3.59 6.42 17.37
C LEU A 88 -4.04 7.50 16.39
N GLU A 89 -5.33 7.60 16.09
CA GLU A 89 -5.92 8.64 15.24
C GLU A 89 -5.59 10.03 15.79
N ARG A 90 -5.76 10.23 17.10
CA ARG A 90 -5.40 11.49 17.77
C ARG A 90 -3.94 11.86 17.57
N VAL A 91 -3.01 10.91 17.73
CA VAL A 91 -1.57 11.16 17.53
C VAL A 91 -1.26 11.44 16.06
N LEU A 92 -1.76 10.61 15.15
CA LEU A 92 -1.44 10.67 13.74
C LEU A 92 -1.98 11.93 13.08
N GLU A 93 -3.23 12.29 13.40
CA GLU A 93 -3.95 13.39 12.76
C GLU A 93 -3.96 14.64 13.63
N THR A 94 -4.57 14.59 14.82
CA THR A 94 -4.78 15.79 15.65
C THR A 94 -3.46 16.41 16.12
N MET A 95 -2.49 15.59 16.52
CA MET A 95 -1.18 16.07 16.95
C MET A 95 -0.23 16.36 15.78
N GLY A 96 -0.58 15.99 14.55
CA GLY A 96 0.25 16.18 13.35
C GLY A 96 1.50 15.31 13.31
N TYR A 97 1.43 14.06 13.80
CA TYR A 97 2.58 13.16 13.78
C TYR A 97 2.98 12.75 12.35
N LEU A 98 2.02 12.57 11.44
CA LEU A 98 2.29 12.26 10.03
C LEU A 98 3.10 13.38 9.35
N ASP A 99 2.67 14.63 9.49
CA ASP A 99 3.39 15.78 8.95
C ASP A 99 4.79 15.90 9.54
N PHE A 100 4.92 15.62 10.84
CA PHE A 100 6.21 15.65 11.53
C PHE A 100 7.20 14.63 10.97
N ILE A 101 6.78 13.39 10.72
CA ILE A 101 7.68 12.36 10.17
C ILE A 101 7.94 12.57 8.67
N ALA A 102 6.97 13.12 7.91
CA ALA A 102 7.14 13.49 6.51
C ALA A 102 8.21 14.57 6.36
N ALA A 103 8.19 15.56 7.25
CA ALA A 103 9.20 16.63 7.29
C ALA A 103 10.59 16.15 7.73
N GLU A 104 10.69 15.06 8.50
CA GLU A 104 11.99 14.50 8.90
C GLU A 104 12.68 13.72 7.76
N ASP A 105 11.93 12.99 6.93
CA ASP A 105 12.47 12.13 5.87
C ASP A 105 11.35 11.73 4.89
N ALA A 106 11.22 12.52 3.81
CA ALA A 106 10.18 12.34 2.80
C ALA A 106 10.36 11.04 1.99
N GLU A 107 11.61 10.61 1.73
CA GLU A 107 11.89 9.43 0.91
C GLU A 107 11.47 8.11 1.59
N ARG A 108 11.53 8.05 2.92
CA ARG A 108 11.13 6.86 3.69
C ARG A 108 9.71 6.91 4.22
N PHE A 109 8.95 7.96 3.90
CA PHE A 109 7.63 8.20 4.46
C PHE A 109 6.65 7.06 4.15
N GLU A 110 6.57 6.58 2.91
CA GLU A 110 5.66 5.48 2.52
C GLU A 110 5.91 4.18 3.31
N GLY A 111 7.17 3.79 3.48
CA GLY A 111 7.52 2.57 4.22
C GLY A 111 7.24 2.69 5.73
N ARG A 112 7.35 3.90 6.28
CA ARG A 112 6.96 4.19 7.66
C ARG A 112 5.44 4.16 7.84
N GLN A 113 4.68 4.68 6.87
CA GLN A 113 3.21 4.60 6.86
C GLN A 113 2.72 3.15 6.86
N ALA A 114 3.25 2.30 5.98
CA ALA A 114 2.88 0.88 5.95
C ALA A 114 3.15 0.16 7.28
N SER A 115 4.21 0.54 8.00
CA SER A 115 4.48 -0.02 9.33
C SER A 115 3.40 0.38 10.35
N MET A 116 2.92 1.61 10.29
CA MET A 116 1.88 2.13 11.20
C MET A 116 0.50 1.57 10.85
N GLU A 117 0.21 1.28 9.58
CA GLU A 117 -1.04 0.61 9.17
C GLU A 117 -1.21 -0.73 9.89
N VAL A 118 -0.13 -1.50 10.09
CA VAL A 118 -0.19 -2.77 10.86
C VAL A 118 -0.60 -2.54 12.31
N LEU A 119 -0.19 -1.42 12.90
CA LEU A 119 -0.59 -1.06 14.27
C LEU A 119 -2.07 -0.70 14.33
N ILE A 120 -2.56 0.02 13.32
CA ILE A 120 -3.96 0.47 13.19
C ILE A 120 -4.92 -0.70 12.95
N ASP A 121 -4.53 -1.67 12.11
CA ASP A 121 -5.38 -2.82 11.72
C ASP A 121 -5.87 -3.65 12.92
N GLY A 122 -5.09 -3.68 14.02
CA GLY A 122 -5.46 -4.35 15.26
C GLY A 122 -5.90 -3.43 16.40
N ALA A 123 -6.08 -2.12 16.15
CA ALA A 123 -6.27 -1.12 17.21
C ALA A 123 -7.73 -0.88 17.62
N ASP A 124 -8.69 -1.44 16.89
CA ASP A 124 -10.13 -1.32 17.20
C ASP A 124 -10.54 -2.24 18.37
N GLN A 125 -9.94 -1.97 19.54
CA GLN A 125 -10.18 -2.64 20.80
C GLN A 125 -9.81 -1.71 21.95
N GLU A 126 -10.26 -2.05 23.16
CA GLU A 126 -9.94 -1.30 24.38
C GLU A 126 -8.42 -1.13 24.55
N LEU A 127 -8.01 0.08 24.94
CA LEU A 127 -6.59 0.44 25.05
C LEU A 127 -5.79 -0.56 25.90
N ALA A 128 -6.35 -1.01 27.03
CA ALA A 128 -5.70 -1.96 27.92
C ALA A 128 -5.45 -3.32 27.24
N LEU A 129 -6.47 -3.86 26.56
CA LEU A 129 -6.38 -5.13 25.83
C LEU A 129 -5.37 -5.06 24.68
N PHE A 130 -5.36 -3.94 23.95
CA PHE A 130 -4.39 -3.71 22.88
C PHE A 130 -2.95 -3.75 23.41
N LEU A 131 -2.69 -3.03 24.51
CA LEU A 131 -1.37 -2.95 25.12
C LEU A 131 -0.90 -4.30 25.68
N GLU A 132 -1.80 -5.12 26.22
CA GLU A 132 -1.48 -6.48 26.68
C GLU A 132 -1.03 -7.38 25.53
N GLN A 133 -1.80 -7.40 24.44
CA GLN A 133 -1.47 -8.18 23.24
C GLN A 133 -0.12 -7.77 22.63
N TRP A 134 0.14 -6.46 22.55
CA TRP A 134 1.40 -5.94 22.03
C TRP A 134 2.58 -6.09 23.01
N GLY A 135 2.34 -6.09 24.32
CA GLY A 135 3.35 -6.35 25.34
C GLY A 135 3.86 -7.80 25.31
N LEU A 136 2.96 -8.75 25.07
CA LEU A 136 3.30 -10.16 24.84
C LEU A 136 4.13 -10.36 23.57
N ALA A 137 3.85 -9.61 22.50
CA ALA A 137 4.63 -9.65 21.27
C ALA A 137 6.05 -9.06 21.43
N ALA A 138 6.21 -8.01 22.26
CA ALA A 138 7.49 -7.33 22.47
C ALA A 138 8.47 -8.09 23.41
N THR A 139 7.96 -8.96 24.28
CA THR A 139 8.79 -9.78 25.20
C THR A 139 9.50 -10.95 24.51
N GLY A 140 9.23 -11.20 23.21
CA GLY A 140 9.90 -12.23 22.41
C GLY A 140 11.33 -11.89 21.92
N ASP A 141 11.84 -10.67 22.11
CA ASP A 141 13.01 -10.16 21.37
C ASP A 141 14.38 -10.38 22.04
N LYS A 142 14.60 -11.52 22.72
CA LYS A 142 15.96 -11.91 23.17
C LYS A 142 16.30 -13.41 23.05
N SER A 143 15.63 -14.20 22.21
CA SER A 143 16.15 -15.52 21.87
C SER A 143 17.05 -15.44 20.63
N ARG A 144 18.36 -15.29 20.87
CA ARG A 144 19.43 -15.42 19.87
C ARG A 144 19.64 -16.88 19.40
N GLY A 145 18.58 -17.68 19.29
CA GLY A 145 18.68 -19.09 18.91
C GLY A 145 17.32 -19.76 18.74
N GLN A 146 17.16 -20.46 17.61
CA GLN A 146 16.03 -21.30 17.21
C GLN A 146 14.68 -20.57 17.08
N GLY A 147 14.43 -20.03 15.88
CA GLY A 147 13.14 -19.46 15.48
C GLY A 147 13.07 -19.23 13.97
N LEU A 148 11.86 -18.99 13.45
CA LEU A 148 11.67 -18.60 12.05
C LEU A 148 12.24 -17.19 11.82
N ARG A 149 13.11 -17.04 10.82
CA ARG A 149 13.68 -15.74 10.46
C ARG A 149 12.79 -15.05 9.43
N LEU A 150 12.16 -13.95 9.84
CA LEU A 150 11.43 -13.06 8.95
C LEU A 150 12.37 -11.95 8.47
N ALA A 151 12.47 -11.78 7.15
CA ALA A 151 13.29 -10.76 6.52
C ALA A 151 12.68 -10.34 5.19
N THR A 152 13.00 -9.13 4.74
CA THR A 152 12.69 -8.69 3.37
C THR A 152 13.69 -9.31 2.38
N CYS A 153 13.33 -9.40 1.09
CA CYS A 153 14.25 -9.89 0.05
C CYS A 153 15.58 -9.12 0.02
N HIS A 154 15.54 -7.80 0.26
CA HIS A 154 16.74 -6.96 0.37
C HIS A 154 17.66 -7.38 1.51
N ALA A 155 17.09 -7.64 2.69
CA ALA A 155 17.84 -8.04 3.89
C ALA A 155 18.38 -9.48 3.80
N ALA A 156 17.89 -10.28 2.84
CA ALA A 156 18.37 -11.64 2.60
C ALA A 156 19.56 -11.72 1.63
N LYS A 157 20.01 -10.58 1.06
CA LYS A 157 21.15 -10.55 0.13
C LYS A 157 22.41 -11.12 0.78
N GLY A 158 23.03 -12.10 0.13
CA GLY A 158 24.24 -12.77 0.65
C GLY A 158 24.00 -13.80 1.76
N LEU A 159 22.74 -14.01 2.17
CA LEU A 159 22.35 -15.09 3.07
C LEU A 159 21.81 -16.27 2.28
N GLU A 160 21.78 -17.44 2.90
CA GLU A 160 21.17 -18.66 2.36
C GLU A 160 20.53 -19.46 3.48
N PHE A 161 19.44 -20.17 3.16
CA PHE A 161 18.68 -20.96 4.12
C PHE A 161 18.27 -22.29 3.49
N ASP A 162 18.16 -23.34 4.30
CA ASP A 162 17.73 -24.66 3.84
C ASP A 162 16.32 -24.63 3.25
N VAL A 163 15.43 -23.87 3.91
CA VAL A 163 14.05 -23.65 3.49
C VAL A 163 13.76 -22.16 3.44
N VAL A 164 13.22 -21.68 2.33
CA VAL A 164 12.73 -20.30 2.17
C VAL A 164 11.26 -20.31 1.79
N ILE A 165 10.48 -19.49 2.48
CA ILE A 165 9.08 -19.24 2.16
C ILE A 165 8.96 -17.79 1.70
N LEU A 166 8.47 -17.60 0.48
CA LEU A 166 8.27 -16.30 -0.14
C LEU A 166 6.76 -16.04 -0.30
N PRO A 167 6.12 -15.37 0.67
CA PRO A 167 4.71 -15.03 0.58
C PRO A 167 4.46 -13.77 -0.27
N GLY A 168 3.25 -13.64 -0.79
CA GLY A 168 2.78 -12.39 -1.40
C GLY A 168 3.32 -12.11 -2.80
N TRP A 169 3.58 -13.15 -3.59
CA TRP A 169 4.00 -13.00 -5.00
C TRP A 169 2.79 -12.70 -5.87
N GLU A 170 2.30 -11.47 -5.76
CA GLU A 170 1.06 -10.96 -6.35
C GLU A 170 1.33 -9.71 -7.20
N GLU A 171 0.65 -9.55 -8.34
CA GLU A 171 0.65 -8.28 -9.08
C GLU A 171 0.11 -7.16 -8.20
N GLY A 172 0.81 -6.01 -8.18
CA GLY A 172 0.48 -4.88 -7.30
C GLY A 172 1.09 -4.96 -5.90
N LEU A 173 1.70 -6.09 -5.53
CA LEU A 173 2.47 -6.25 -4.29
C LEU A 173 3.95 -6.57 -4.58
N PHE A 174 4.21 -7.53 -5.47
CA PHE A 174 5.54 -7.89 -5.93
C PHE A 174 5.48 -8.41 -7.38
N PRO A 175 5.90 -7.65 -8.40
CA PRO A 175 6.71 -6.42 -8.32
C PRO A 175 5.96 -5.22 -7.74
N MET A 176 6.66 -4.42 -6.95
CA MET A 176 6.16 -3.14 -6.44
C MET A 176 6.60 -2.02 -7.39
N ILE A 177 5.71 -1.61 -8.29
CA ILE A 177 5.92 -0.46 -9.17
C ILE A 177 5.27 0.76 -8.52
N ARG A 178 6.05 1.82 -8.32
CA ARG A 178 5.58 3.08 -7.72
C ARG A 178 5.23 4.10 -8.79
N ASP A 179 4.36 5.04 -8.41
CA ASP A 179 4.06 6.22 -9.23
C ASP A 179 5.29 7.15 -9.25
N GLY A 180 5.85 7.36 -10.43
CA GLY A 180 7.05 8.18 -10.66
C GLY A 180 8.30 7.34 -10.95
N GLY A 181 9.08 7.78 -11.96
CA GLY A 181 10.21 7.03 -12.51
C GLY A 181 9.81 6.18 -13.73
N ASP A 182 10.81 5.62 -14.42
CA ASP A 182 10.56 4.73 -15.56
C ASP A 182 10.02 3.37 -15.07
N PRO A 183 8.79 2.96 -15.45
CA PRO A 183 8.25 1.66 -15.07
C PRO A 183 9.10 0.47 -15.52
N HIS A 184 9.87 0.62 -16.60
CA HIS A 184 10.75 -0.42 -17.10
C HIS A 184 11.92 -0.65 -16.15
N ASP A 185 12.62 0.41 -15.76
CA ASP A 185 13.76 0.34 -14.84
C ASP A 185 13.35 -0.19 -13.47
N GLN A 186 12.21 0.27 -12.95
CA GLN A 186 11.65 -0.24 -11.70
C GLN A 186 11.34 -1.74 -11.79
N LEU A 187 10.76 -2.19 -12.91
CA LEU A 187 10.46 -3.59 -13.11
C LEU A 187 11.73 -4.44 -13.21
N GLU A 188 12.79 -3.94 -13.83
CA GLU A 188 14.09 -4.61 -13.86
C GLU A 188 14.71 -4.73 -12.47
N GLU A 189 14.61 -3.69 -11.65
CA GLU A 189 15.12 -3.73 -10.27
C GLU A 189 14.36 -4.75 -9.42
N GLU A 190 13.03 -4.73 -9.48
CA GLU A 190 12.18 -5.72 -8.81
C GLU A 190 12.45 -7.15 -9.32
N ARG A 191 12.80 -7.31 -10.61
CA ARG A 191 13.22 -8.59 -11.18
C ARG A 191 14.55 -9.07 -10.61
N ARG A 192 15.52 -8.17 -10.42
CA ARG A 192 16.79 -8.47 -9.73
C ARG A 192 16.51 -8.90 -8.29
N LEU A 193 15.59 -8.24 -7.61
CA LEU A 193 15.17 -8.60 -6.26
C LEU A 193 14.47 -9.98 -6.21
N ALA A 194 13.64 -10.29 -7.21
CA ALA A 194 12.97 -11.58 -7.35
C ALA A 194 14.01 -12.70 -7.48
N TYR A 195 15.02 -12.50 -8.34
CA TYR A 195 16.14 -13.43 -8.48
C TYR A 195 16.88 -13.65 -7.17
N VAL A 196 17.16 -12.59 -6.41
CA VAL A 196 17.77 -12.72 -5.08
C VAL A 196 16.90 -13.61 -4.19
N GLY A 197 15.60 -13.31 -4.06
CA GLY A 197 14.68 -14.08 -3.21
C GLY A 197 14.61 -15.57 -3.58
N LEU A 198 14.41 -15.88 -4.87
CA LEU A 198 14.29 -17.26 -5.37
C LEU A 198 15.56 -18.08 -5.14
N THR A 199 16.72 -17.44 -5.18
CA THR A 199 18.03 -18.10 -5.05
C THR A 199 18.54 -18.20 -3.62
N ARG A 200 17.77 -17.78 -2.60
CA ARG A 200 18.19 -17.91 -1.18
C ARG A 200 17.98 -19.32 -0.62
N ALA A 201 17.16 -20.15 -1.26
CA ALA A 201 16.86 -21.51 -0.81
C ALA A 201 17.92 -22.52 -1.28
N ARG A 202 18.41 -23.36 -0.35
CA ARG A 202 19.31 -24.48 -0.68
C ARG A 202 18.56 -25.77 -1.02
N HIS A 203 17.51 -26.09 -0.27
CA HIS A 203 16.81 -27.37 -0.41
C HIS A 203 15.34 -27.20 -0.81
N ARG A 204 14.63 -26.26 -0.20
CA ARG A 204 13.20 -26.07 -0.47
C ARG A 204 12.82 -24.61 -0.58
N LEU A 205 12.14 -24.30 -1.66
CA LEU A 205 11.51 -23.00 -1.89
C LEU A 205 10.00 -23.20 -1.91
N VAL A 206 9.28 -22.39 -1.14
CA VAL A 206 7.81 -22.32 -1.19
C VAL A 206 7.44 -20.89 -1.55
N VAL A 207 6.69 -20.71 -2.63
CA VAL A 207 6.22 -19.39 -3.07
C VAL A 207 4.70 -19.38 -3.03
N THR A 208 4.11 -18.35 -2.43
CA THR A 208 2.64 -18.26 -2.27
C THR A 208 2.09 -16.92 -2.74
N TRP A 209 0.83 -16.95 -3.16
CA TRP A 209 0.04 -15.79 -3.54
C TRP A 209 -1.40 -16.00 -3.06
N ALA A 210 -2.10 -14.92 -2.74
CA ALA A 210 -3.51 -14.94 -2.34
C ALA A 210 -4.41 -14.55 -3.52
N LYS A 211 -5.60 -15.17 -3.65
CA LYS A 211 -6.62 -14.72 -4.63
C LYS A 211 -7.26 -13.39 -4.24
N ARG A 212 -7.38 -13.15 -2.94
CA ARG A 212 -7.90 -11.92 -2.33
C ARG A 212 -7.05 -11.54 -1.14
N ARG A 213 -6.75 -10.26 -1.00
CA ARG A 213 -5.96 -9.72 0.10
C ARG A 213 -6.54 -8.38 0.55
N MET A 214 -6.54 -8.14 1.86
CA MET A 214 -6.81 -6.82 2.41
C MET A 214 -5.53 -5.97 2.34
N LEU A 215 -5.57 -4.88 1.59
CA LEU A 215 -4.53 -3.85 1.54
C LEU A 215 -5.15 -2.52 1.91
N ARG A 216 -4.57 -1.82 2.88
CA ARG A 216 -5.02 -0.49 3.33
C ARG A 216 -6.53 -0.45 3.66
N GLY A 217 -7.00 -1.44 4.42
CA GLY A 217 -8.41 -1.58 4.83
C GLY A 217 -9.38 -1.98 3.72
N GLN A 218 -8.92 -2.23 2.49
CA GLN A 218 -9.77 -2.62 1.36
C GLN A 218 -9.42 -4.01 0.85
N TRP A 219 -10.43 -4.83 0.60
CA TRP A 219 -10.26 -6.12 -0.07
C TRP A 219 -10.01 -5.92 -1.56
N GLN A 220 -8.91 -6.50 -2.05
CA GLN A 220 -8.53 -6.45 -3.46
C GLN A 220 -8.40 -7.87 -4.02
N ASP A 221 -8.86 -8.06 -5.25
CA ASP A 221 -8.59 -9.27 -6.02
C ASP A 221 -7.14 -9.21 -6.54
N SER A 222 -6.34 -10.22 -6.17
CA SER A 222 -4.93 -10.32 -6.52
C SER A 222 -4.72 -11.35 -7.64
N ARG A 223 -3.80 -11.05 -8.55
CA ARG A 223 -3.32 -12.02 -9.57
C ARG A 223 -1.92 -12.52 -9.19
N PRO A 224 -1.52 -13.74 -9.60
CA PRO A 224 -0.15 -14.20 -9.40
C PRO A 224 0.84 -13.24 -10.05
N SER A 225 1.96 -12.99 -9.38
CA SER A 225 3.07 -12.17 -9.90
C SER A 225 3.55 -12.71 -11.24
N ARG A 226 3.82 -11.80 -12.20
CA ARG A 226 4.46 -12.14 -13.47
C ARG A 226 5.78 -12.87 -13.30
N PHE A 227 6.53 -12.61 -12.22
CA PHE A 227 7.80 -13.29 -11.97
C PHE A 227 7.63 -14.78 -11.71
N LEU A 228 6.46 -15.23 -11.24
CA LEU A 228 6.14 -16.65 -11.12
C LEU A 228 6.02 -17.32 -12.50
N ARG A 229 5.43 -16.62 -13.47
CA ARG A 229 5.34 -17.10 -14.85
C ARG A 229 6.71 -17.08 -15.53
N ASP A 230 7.46 -16.00 -15.34
CA ASP A 230 8.82 -15.87 -15.90
C ASP A 230 9.76 -16.96 -15.37
N ALA A 231 9.58 -17.38 -14.11
CA ALA A 231 10.32 -18.49 -13.50
C ALA A 231 9.75 -19.88 -13.81
N GLY A 232 8.65 -19.98 -14.57
CA GLY A 232 7.97 -21.25 -14.88
C GLY A 232 7.32 -21.94 -13.67
N LEU A 233 7.10 -21.22 -12.57
CA LEU A 233 6.53 -21.75 -11.32
C LEU A 233 5.00 -21.79 -11.33
N VAL A 234 4.38 -20.99 -12.19
CA VAL A 234 2.95 -21.03 -12.45
C VAL A 234 2.80 -21.17 -13.95
N GLU A 235 1.99 -22.14 -14.38
CA GLU A 235 1.65 -22.26 -15.79
C GLU A 235 1.11 -20.91 -16.25
N ALA A 236 1.67 -20.38 -17.34
CA ALA A 236 0.92 -19.41 -18.11
C ALA A 236 -0.47 -20.02 -18.31
N PRO A 237 -1.58 -19.27 -18.19
CA PRO A 237 -2.86 -19.81 -18.62
C PRO A 237 -2.57 -20.38 -19.99
N VAL A 238 -2.77 -21.71 -20.15
CA VAL A 238 -2.62 -22.35 -21.44
C VAL A 238 -3.32 -21.39 -22.36
N ARG A 239 -2.59 -20.72 -23.26
CA ARG A 239 -3.21 -20.08 -24.41
C ARG A 239 -3.98 -21.26 -24.95
N ALA A 240 -5.29 -21.32 -24.67
CA ALA A 240 -6.12 -22.45 -25.04
C ALA A 240 -5.67 -22.72 -26.46
N GLN A 241 -5.03 -23.88 -26.68
CA GLN A 241 -4.33 -24.12 -27.94
C GLN A 241 -5.37 -23.72 -28.97
N ALA A 242 -5.09 -22.65 -29.72
CA ALA A 242 -6.02 -22.23 -30.75
C ALA A 242 -6.26 -23.52 -31.53
N PRO A 243 -7.51 -23.99 -31.60
CA PRO A 243 -7.80 -25.34 -32.07
C PRO A 243 -6.99 -25.50 -33.34
N VAL A 244 -6.11 -26.53 -33.35
CA VAL A 244 -5.26 -26.87 -34.48
C VAL A 244 -6.07 -26.55 -35.71
N HIS A 245 -5.60 -25.59 -36.52
CA HIS A 245 -6.29 -25.19 -37.74
C HIS A 245 -6.48 -26.47 -38.58
N ARG A 246 -7.62 -27.16 -38.40
CA ARG A 246 -8.34 -27.73 -39.54
C ARG A 246 -8.42 -26.53 -40.45
N ARG A 247 -7.77 -26.62 -41.61
CA ARG A 247 -7.83 -25.63 -42.67
C ARG A 247 -9.20 -24.98 -42.59
N ALA A 248 -9.23 -23.71 -42.17
CA ALA A 248 -10.46 -22.96 -42.18
C ALA A 248 -10.99 -23.07 -43.61
N PRO A 249 -12.27 -23.36 -43.82
CA PRO A 249 -12.84 -23.16 -45.15
C PRO A 249 -12.44 -21.74 -45.56
N GLN A 250 -11.91 -21.62 -46.77
CA GLN A 250 -11.58 -20.32 -47.33
C GLN A 250 -12.92 -19.59 -47.44
N VAL A 251 -13.23 -18.73 -46.47
CA VAL A 251 -14.45 -17.95 -46.50
C VAL A 251 -14.17 -16.80 -47.44
N ASP A 252 -14.90 -16.76 -48.53
CA ASP A 252 -14.79 -15.72 -49.53
C ASP A 252 -15.24 -14.40 -48.90
N LEU A 253 -14.35 -13.40 -48.90
CA LEU A 253 -14.57 -12.15 -48.18
C LEU A 253 -15.75 -11.37 -48.78
N ASP A 254 -16.03 -11.61 -50.06
CA ASP A 254 -17.17 -11.05 -50.79
C ASP A 254 -18.51 -11.63 -50.28
N GLU A 255 -18.52 -12.84 -49.72
CA GLU A 255 -19.73 -13.51 -49.19
C GLU A 255 -20.16 -12.97 -47.81
N ILE A 256 -19.22 -12.41 -47.03
CA ILE A 256 -19.50 -11.80 -45.72
C ILE A 256 -20.02 -10.36 -45.90
N LEU A 257 -19.56 -9.66 -46.93
CA LEU A 257 -19.93 -8.27 -47.20
C LEU A 257 -21.33 -8.13 -47.82
N ASP A 258 -21.87 -9.20 -48.42
CA ASP A 258 -23.20 -9.24 -49.03
C ASP A 258 -24.35 -9.59 -48.05
N GLN A 259 -24.05 -9.86 -46.77
CA GLN A 259 -25.11 -10.04 -45.76
C GLN A 259 -25.49 -8.70 -45.14
N GLU A 260 -26.60 -8.15 -45.61
CA GLU A 260 -27.24 -6.92 -45.14
C GLU A 260 -27.22 -6.79 -43.60
N GLY A 261 -26.27 -5.99 -43.08
CA GLY A 261 -26.35 -5.39 -41.74
C GLY A 261 -25.37 -5.85 -40.65
N GLY A 262 -24.26 -6.53 -40.96
CA GLY A 262 -23.38 -7.15 -39.94
C GLY A 262 -21.93 -6.66 -39.81
N ALA A 263 -21.53 -5.50 -40.37
CA ALA A 263 -20.11 -5.20 -40.66
C ALA A 263 -19.24 -4.62 -39.51
N TYR A 264 -19.67 -4.65 -38.24
CA TYR A 264 -18.95 -3.92 -37.17
C TYR A 264 -18.66 -4.79 -35.94
N ALA A 265 -17.39 -4.79 -35.51
CA ALA A 265 -16.92 -5.46 -34.30
C ALA A 265 -16.07 -4.50 -33.44
N PRO A 266 -15.98 -4.71 -32.10
CA PRO A 266 -15.01 -3.99 -31.28
C PRO A 266 -13.58 -4.15 -31.81
N GLY A 267 -12.83 -3.04 -31.87
CA GLY A 267 -11.48 -3.00 -32.45
C GLY A 267 -11.44 -2.70 -33.96
N PHE A 268 -12.59 -2.57 -34.62
CA PHE A 268 -12.68 -2.21 -36.02
C PHE A 268 -12.56 -0.69 -36.22
N ARG A 269 -11.89 -0.23 -37.28
CA ARG A 269 -11.88 1.16 -37.72
C ARG A 269 -13.12 1.46 -38.55
N VAL A 270 -13.66 2.65 -38.33
CA VAL A 270 -14.81 3.18 -39.05
C VAL A 270 -14.59 4.63 -39.40
N ASP A 271 -15.21 5.10 -40.47
CA ASP A 271 -15.25 6.51 -40.87
C ASP A 271 -16.66 7.08 -40.71
N HIS A 272 -16.75 8.34 -40.27
CA HIS A 272 -17.99 9.10 -40.16
C HIS A 272 -17.83 10.46 -40.82
N GLU A 273 -18.76 10.83 -41.70
CA GLU A 273 -18.70 12.03 -42.55
C GLU A 273 -18.39 13.35 -41.80
N VAL A 274 -18.87 13.48 -40.55
CA VAL A 274 -18.64 14.66 -39.70
C VAL A 274 -17.46 14.52 -38.73
N PHE A 275 -17.19 13.31 -38.24
CA PHE A 275 -16.27 13.10 -37.11
C PHE A 275 -14.95 12.44 -37.54
N GLY A 276 -14.82 12.08 -38.81
CA GLY A 276 -13.66 11.40 -39.37
C GLY A 276 -13.55 9.96 -38.90
N GLU A 277 -12.34 9.45 -38.88
CA GLU A 277 -12.06 8.06 -38.52
C GLU A 277 -12.05 7.83 -37.01
N GLY A 278 -12.41 6.62 -36.61
CA GLY A 278 -12.42 6.22 -35.21
C GLY A 278 -12.44 4.71 -35.00
N LEU A 279 -12.20 4.31 -33.76
CA LEU A 279 -12.17 2.91 -33.34
C LEU A 279 -13.48 2.53 -32.65
N VAL A 280 -14.08 1.43 -33.09
CA VAL A 280 -15.26 0.84 -32.45
C VAL A 280 -14.87 0.26 -31.08
N LEU A 281 -15.49 0.78 -30.03
CA LEU A 281 -15.30 0.32 -28.66
C LEU A 281 -16.32 -0.75 -28.27
N ALA A 282 -17.57 -0.60 -28.71
CA ALA A 282 -18.66 -1.50 -28.39
C ALA A 282 -19.78 -1.42 -29.44
N VAL A 283 -20.45 -2.54 -29.68
CA VAL A 283 -21.63 -2.64 -30.56
C VAL A 283 -22.80 -3.16 -29.74
N ARG A 284 -23.96 -2.52 -29.83
CA ARG A 284 -25.22 -2.95 -29.19
C ARG A 284 -26.31 -3.08 -30.24
N GLY A 285 -26.90 -4.27 -30.33
CA GLY A 285 -27.89 -4.62 -31.35
C GLY A 285 -27.24 -5.24 -32.59
N MET A 286 -28.05 -5.54 -33.59
CA MET A 286 -27.65 -6.14 -34.86
C MET A 286 -28.30 -5.37 -36.01
N GLY A 287 -27.71 -5.45 -37.21
CA GLY A 287 -28.28 -4.79 -38.38
C GLY A 287 -27.92 -3.31 -38.51
N PRO A 288 -28.47 -2.62 -39.52
CA PRO A 288 -28.21 -1.21 -39.81
C PRO A 288 -28.68 -0.23 -38.71
N THR A 289 -29.50 -0.69 -37.76
CA THR A 289 -29.96 0.09 -36.61
C THR A 289 -29.12 -0.13 -35.35
N ALA A 290 -28.08 -0.97 -35.41
CA ALA A 290 -27.18 -1.22 -34.28
C ALA A 290 -26.53 0.08 -33.81
N SER A 291 -26.42 0.23 -32.50
CA SER A 291 -25.82 1.38 -31.84
C SER A 291 -24.35 1.09 -31.54
N ILE A 292 -23.46 1.87 -32.14
CA ILE A 292 -22.02 1.65 -32.13
C ILE A 292 -21.35 2.79 -31.36
N GLN A 293 -20.60 2.44 -30.33
CA GLN A 293 -19.79 3.38 -29.58
C GLN A 293 -18.42 3.49 -30.23
N VAL A 294 -18.06 4.68 -30.70
CA VAL A 294 -16.82 4.96 -31.40
C VAL A 294 -16.02 5.99 -30.61
N ARG A 295 -14.69 5.78 -30.52
CA ARG A 295 -13.74 6.83 -30.16
C ARG A 295 -13.09 7.33 -31.43
N PHE A 296 -13.36 8.58 -31.80
CA PHE A 296 -12.77 9.23 -32.96
C PHE A 296 -11.33 9.66 -32.69
N ASP A 297 -10.53 9.77 -33.75
CA ASP A 297 -9.13 10.17 -33.66
C ASP A 297 -8.97 11.63 -33.14
N SER A 298 -10.04 12.43 -33.21
CA SER A 298 -10.13 13.73 -32.53
C SER A 298 -10.14 13.65 -30.99
N GLY A 299 -10.33 12.45 -30.43
CA GLY A 299 -10.47 12.20 -28.98
C GLY A 299 -11.91 12.10 -28.49
N ASP A 300 -12.89 12.51 -29.32
CA ASP A 300 -14.30 12.47 -28.96
C ASP A 300 -14.87 11.05 -28.92
N LYS A 301 -15.70 10.77 -27.91
CA LYS A 301 -16.48 9.53 -27.83
C LYS A 301 -17.94 9.81 -28.19
N LYS A 302 -18.47 9.08 -29.17
CA LYS A 302 -19.88 9.20 -29.59
C LYS A 302 -20.51 7.83 -29.78
N THR A 303 -21.83 7.80 -29.67
CA THR A 303 -22.64 6.63 -29.99
C THR A 303 -23.43 6.93 -31.26
N ILE A 304 -23.16 6.18 -32.32
CA ILE A 304 -23.67 6.42 -33.67
C ILE A 304 -24.37 5.16 -34.17
N ARG A 305 -25.44 5.30 -34.97
CA ARG A 305 -26.09 4.15 -35.59
C ARG A 305 -25.25 3.63 -36.77
N ALA A 306 -25.24 2.31 -36.95
CA ALA A 306 -24.41 1.62 -37.93
C ALA A 306 -24.55 2.13 -39.37
N ASN A 307 -25.73 2.62 -39.75
CA ASN A 307 -26.00 3.20 -41.08
C ASN A 307 -25.30 4.55 -41.36
N PHE A 308 -24.75 5.21 -40.36
CA PHE A 308 -23.97 6.45 -40.52
C PHE A 308 -22.46 6.24 -40.45
N LEU A 309 -22.02 4.99 -40.34
CA LEU A 309 -20.61 4.63 -40.31
C LEU A 309 -20.25 3.93 -41.62
N LYS A 310 -18.99 4.08 -42.04
CA LYS A 310 -18.38 3.29 -43.11
C LYS A 310 -17.31 2.37 -42.51
N PRO A 311 -17.35 1.06 -42.78
CA PRO A 311 -16.33 0.14 -42.29
C PRO A 311 -14.99 0.35 -43.01
N LEU A 312 -13.89 0.45 -42.26
CA LEU A 312 -12.54 0.59 -42.82
C LEU A 312 -11.65 -0.65 -42.63
N GLY A 313 -12.03 -1.59 -41.77
CA GLY A 313 -11.21 -2.77 -41.46
C GLY A 313 -10.62 -2.76 -40.05
N TYR A 314 -9.83 -3.77 -39.72
CA TYR A 314 -9.00 -3.71 -38.51
C TYR A 314 -7.77 -2.83 -38.78
N PRO A 315 -7.26 -2.08 -37.79
CA PRO A 315 -5.99 -1.40 -37.93
C PRO A 315 -4.88 -2.45 -38.16
N ASP A 316 -3.94 -2.15 -39.06
CA ASP A 316 -2.71 -2.92 -39.26
C ASP A 316 -1.83 -2.95 -37.99
#